data_AF-A0A5B6VLT3-F1
#
_entry.id   AF-A0A5B6VLT3-F1
#
_cell.length_a   1.000
_cell.length_b   1.000
_cell.length_c   1.000
_cell.angle_alpha   90.00
_cell.angle_beta   90.00
_cell.angle_gamma   90.00
#
_symmetry.space_group_name_H-M   'P 1'
#
loop_
_entity.id
_entity.type
_entity.pdbx_description
1 polymer ?
#
loop_
_entity_poly.entity_id
_entity_poly.type
_entity_poly.pdbx_seq_one_letter_code
_entity_poly.pdbx_strand_id
1 'polypeptide(L)'
;MWDYFLVSFQKKYVGAIYVKAIRLEFIELRQGNMFIADYEAEFLRPSCCAPGMVVDEQYKCNRFEFGLRSDLKMQVAPLQERVYEALVEKTKICGEVRCYVDGSTHSYVSRVMVEKLGIRVDETVSDVTIISPFEKFVHVNKIYK
;
A
#
# COMPACT_ATOMS: atom_id res chain seq x y z
N MET A 1 -17.55 -14.68 -23.65
CA MET A 1 -18.97 -14.58 -24.10
C MET A 1 -19.80 -13.65 -23.19
N TRP A 2 -19.55 -13.66 -21.87
CA TRP A 2 -20.18 -12.72 -20.92
C TRP A 2 -19.63 -11.28 -21.01
N ASP A 3 -18.32 -11.08 -21.16
CA ASP A 3 -17.73 -9.72 -21.22
C ASP A 3 -18.23 -8.92 -22.42
N TYR A 4 -18.42 -9.59 -23.56
CA TYR A 4 -18.99 -8.97 -24.76
C TYR A 4 -20.43 -8.49 -24.52
N PHE A 5 -21.26 -9.32 -23.86
CA PHE A 5 -22.61 -8.95 -23.47
C PHE A 5 -22.60 -7.75 -22.52
N LEU A 6 -21.73 -7.76 -21.52
CA LEU A 6 -21.64 -6.69 -20.52
C LEU A 6 -21.23 -5.35 -21.17
N VAL A 7 -20.23 -5.36 -22.06
CA VAL A 7 -19.81 -4.18 -22.81
C VAL A 7 -20.92 -3.66 -23.74
N SER A 8 -21.59 -4.54 -24.49
CA SER A 8 -22.70 -4.16 -25.38
C SER A 8 -23.91 -3.64 -24.61
N PHE A 9 -24.23 -4.24 -23.46
CA PHE A 9 -25.29 -3.82 -22.56
C PHE A 9 -25.01 -2.44 -21.98
N GLN A 10 -23.79 -2.22 -21.47
CA GLN A 10 -23.39 -0.93 -20.93
C GLN A 10 -23.43 0.16 -21.97
N LYS A 11 -22.89 -0.08 -23.16
CA LYS A 11 -22.93 0.89 -24.26
C LYS A 11 -24.36 1.29 -24.65
N LYS A 12 -25.32 0.37 -24.53
CA LYS A 12 -26.72 0.58 -24.92
C LYS A 12 -27.58 1.21 -23.82
N TYR A 13 -27.33 0.89 -22.55
CA TYR A 13 -28.21 1.25 -21.44
C TYR A 13 -27.56 2.16 -20.39
N VAL A 14 -26.23 2.24 -20.33
CA VAL A 14 -25.50 3.13 -19.42
C VAL A 14 -25.26 4.45 -20.12
N GLY A 15 -25.99 5.49 -19.70
CA GLY A 15 -25.90 6.82 -20.30
C GLY A 15 -24.55 7.50 -20.06
N ALA A 16 -24.13 8.35 -21.02
CA ALA A 16 -22.86 9.09 -20.93
C ALA A 16 -22.75 9.99 -19.68
N ILE A 17 -23.87 10.53 -19.20
CA ILE A 17 -23.95 11.33 -17.97
C ILE A 17 -23.57 10.47 -16.76
N TYR A 18 -24.08 9.25 -16.68
CA TYR A 18 -23.78 8.32 -15.59
C TYR A 18 -22.30 7.89 -15.61
N VAL A 19 -21.76 7.54 -16.79
CA VAL A 19 -20.33 7.22 -16.93
C VAL A 19 -19.45 8.39 -16.48
N LYS A 20 -19.85 9.63 -16.80
CA LYS A 20 -19.15 10.84 -16.36
C LYS A 20 -19.21 11.01 -14.84
N ALA A 21 -20.35 10.75 -14.21
CA ALA A 21 -20.50 10.81 -12.76
C ALA A 21 -19.60 9.78 -12.06
N ILE A 22 -19.63 8.51 -12.51
CA ILE A 22 -18.76 7.44 -11.98
C ILE A 22 -17.27 7.79 -12.15
N ARG A 23 -16.90 8.43 -13.27
CA ARG A 23 -15.52 8.91 -13.48
C ARG A 23 -15.10 9.95 -12.45
N LEU A 24 -15.97 10.92 -12.16
CA LEU A 24 -15.70 11.95 -11.17
C LEU A 24 -15.58 11.35 -9.76
N GLU A 25 -16.53 10.50 -9.38
CA GLU A 25 -16.49 9.79 -8.09
C GLU A 25 -15.19 9.00 -7.92
N PHE A 26 -14.74 8.29 -8.96
CA PHE A 26 -13.47 7.58 -8.91
C PHE A 26 -12.27 8.50 -8.75
N ILE A 27 -12.23 9.68 -9.38
CA ILE A 27 -11.12 10.64 -9.25
C ILE A 27 -11.09 11.23 -7.83
N GLU A 28 -12.27 11.46 -7.25
CA GLU A 28 -12.42 12.01 -5.91
C GLU A 28 -12.31 10.95 -4.81
N LEU A 29 -12.36 9.67 -5.14
CA LEU A 29 -12.28 8.57 -4.18
C LEU A 29 -11.03 8.71 -3.29
N ARG A 30 -11.26 8.75 -1.98
CA ARG A 30 -10.24 8.69 -0.93
C ARG A 30 -10.64 7.59 0.03
N GLN A 31 -9.65 6.90 0.58
CA GLN A 31 -9.86 5.88 1.60
C GLN A 31 -10.58 6.46 2.82
N GLY A 32 -10.18 7.65 3.28
CA GLY A 32 -10.75 8.26 4.48
C GLY A 32 -10.68 7.30 5.68
N ASN A 33 -11.84 7.04 6.30
CA ASN A 33 -11.96 6.13 7.45
C ASN A 33 -12.26 4.68 7.05
N MET A 34 -12.40 4.36 5.75
CA MET A 34 -12.69 3.01 5.29
C MET A 34 -11.54 2.04 5.58
N PHE A 35 -11.89 0.79 5.84
CA PHE A 35 -10.93 -0.29 5.83
C PHE A 35 -10.36 -0.47 4.42
N ILE A 36 -9.18 -1.08 4.31
CA ILE A 36 -8.50 -1.26 3.03
C ILE A 36 -9.35 -2.12 2.09
N ALA A 37 -10.04 -3.14 2.61
CA ALA A 37 -10.94 -3.99 1.84
C ALA A 37 -12.13 -3.22 1.25
N ASP A 38 -12.76 -2.33 2.03
CA ASP A 38 -13.88 -1.51 1.55
C ASP A 38 -13.39 -0.51 0.48
N TYR A 39 -12.24 0.11 0.73
CA TYR A 39 -11.63 1.03 -0.24
C TYR A 39 -11.25 0.33 -1.54
N GLU A 40 -10.70 -0.88 -1.47
CA GLU A 40 -10.39 -1.71 -2.64
C GLU A 40 -11.65 -2.05 -3.45
N ALA A 41 -12.74 -2.43 -2.77
CA ALA A 41 -14.02 -2.71 -3.43
C ALA A 41 -14.57 -1.47 -4.16
N GLU A 42 -14.56 -0.31 -3.51
CA GLU A 42 -14.97 0.96 -4.11
C GLU A 42 -14.04 1.40 -5.25
N PHE A 43 -12.75 1.10 -5.15
CA PHE A 43 -11.77 1.39 -6.20
C PHE A 43 -12.01 0.54 -7.45
N LEU A 44 -12.46 -0.71 -7.30
CA LEU A 44 -12.76 -1.62 -8.41
C LEU A 44 -14.17 -1.43 -8.98
N ARG A 45 -15.10 -0.80 -8.24
CA ARG A 45 -16.47 -0.55 -8.68
C ARG A 45 -16.56 0.13 -10.06
N PRO A 46 -15.77 1.17 -10.40
CA PRO A 46 -15.83 1.83 -11.72
C PRO A 46 -15.37 0.94 -12.88
N SER A 47 -14.56 -0.08 -12.62
CA SER A 47 -14.11 -1.02 -13.66
C SER A 47 -15.29 -1.76 -14.30
N CYS A 48 -16.39 -1.94 -13.55
CA CYS A 48 -17.58 -2.56 -14.09
C CYS A 48 -18.33 -1.60 -15.02
N CYS A 49 -18.44 -0.30 -14.75
CA CYS A 49 -19.27 0.62 -15.54
C CYS A 49 -18.52 1.40 -16.63
N ALA A 50 -17.19 1.48 -16.54
CA ALA A 50 -16.35 2.25 -17.46
C ALA A 50 -15.06 1.48 -17.81
N PRO A 51 -15.17 0.34 -18.53
CA PRO A 51 -14.02 -0.45 -18.97
C PRO A 51 -13.12 0.43 -19.85
N GLY A 52 -11.94 0.79 -19.32
CA GLY A 52 -11.03 1.76 -19.94
C GLY A 52 -10.51 2.84 -18.99
N MET A 53 -11.08 3.00 -17.80
CA MET A 53 -10.59 3.97 -16.81
C MET A 53 -9.25 3.59 -16.17
N VAL A 54 -8.90 2.31 -16.19
CA VAL A 54 -7.77 1.75 -15.43
C VAL A 54 -7.08 0.65 -16.23
N VAL A 55 -6.60 1.00 -17.43
CA VAL A 55 -5.93 0.04 -18.33
C VAL A 55 -4.44 -0.10 -18.00
N ASP A 56 -3.83 0.98 -17.55
CA ASP A 56 -2.41 0.99 -17.18
C ASP A 56 -2.24 0.60 -15.70
N GLU A 57 -1.50 -0.48 -15.46
CA GLU A 57 -1.20 -0.99 -14.11
C GLU A 57 -0.41 0.03 -13.29
N GLN A 58 0.48 0.80 -13.91
CA GLN A 58 1.21 1.84 -13.19
C GLN A 58 0.29 2.98 -12.75
N TYR A 59 -0.57 3.48 -13.66
CA TYR A 59 -1.60 4.44 -13.32
C TYR A 59 -2.51 3.93 -12.20
N LYS A 60 -2.90 2.65 -12.26
CA LYS A 60 -3.72 1.98 -11.24
C LYS A 60 -3.04 2.01 -9.87
N CYS A 61 -1.76 1.66 -9.80
CA CYS A 61 -0.97 1.73 -8.58
C CYS A 61 -0.89 3.16 -8.04
N ASN A 62 -0.46 4.11 -8.87
CA ASN A 62 -0.33 5.52 -8.50
C ASN A 62 -1.67 6.10 -8.01
N ARG A 63 -2.76 5.75 -8.69
CA ARG A 63 -4.10 6.22 -8.32
C ARG A 63 -4.57 5.60 -7.01
N PHE A 64 -4.34 4.31 -6.79
CA PHE A 64 -4.67 3.65 -5.54
C PHE A 64 -3.91 4.29 -4.37
N GLU A 65 -2.59 4.43 -4.50
CA GLU A 65 -1.69 5.05 -3.51
C GLU A 65 -2.09 6.50 -3.21
N PHE A 66 -2.46 7.27 -4.23
CA PHE A 66 -2.89 8.66 -4.07
C PHE A 66 -4.15 8.80 -3.20
N GLY A 67 -5.07 7.83 -3.27
CA GLY A 67 -6.29 7.84 -2.47
C GLY A 67 -6.12 7.25 -1.07
N LEU A 68 -4.98 6.63 -0.74
CA LEU A 68 -4.72 6.10 0.60
C LEU A 68 -4.62 7.23 1.63
N ARG A 69 -4.94 6.88 2.88
CA ARG A 69 -4.65 7.74 4.04
C ARG A 69 -3.15 7.98 4.19
N SER A 70 -2.77 9.15 4.71
CA SER A 70 -1.37 9.61 4.76
C SER A 70 -0.44 8.65 5.50
N ASP A 71 -0.91 7.99 6.56
CA ASP A 71 -0.11 7.04 7.34
C ASP A 71 0.23 5.75 6.56
N LEU A 72 -0.72 5.21 5.79
CA LEU A 72 -0.47 4.05 4.93
C LEU A 72 0.38 4.46 3.73
N LYS A 73 0.09 5.63 3.15
CA LYS A 73 0.88 6.17 2.04
C LYS A 73 2.36 6.29 2.40
N MET A 74 2.68 6.77 3.60
CA MET A 74 4.07 6.89 4.06
C MET A 74 4.79 5.54 4.17
N GLN A 75 4.07 4.45 4.44
CA GLN A 75 4.64 3.10 4.52
C GLN A 75 4.76 2.44 3.14
N VAL A 76 3.81 2.71 2.25
CA VAL A 76 3.68 2.01 0.97
C VAL A 76 4.46 2.72 -0.16
N ALA A 77 4.52 4.06 -0.16
CA ALA A 77 5.21 4.84 -1.19
C ALA A 77 6.70 4.44 -1.41
N PRO A 78 7.50 4.15 -0.36
CA PRO A 78 8.89 3.71 -0.55
C PRO A 78 9.04 2.36 -1.26
N LEU A 79 7.99 1.53 -1.28
CA LEU A 79 8.02 0.19 -1.88
C LEU A 79 7.99 0.25 -3.42
N GLN A 80 7.49 1.37 -3.98
CA GLN A 80 7.43 1.62 -5.43
C GLN A 80 6.82 0.47 -6.25
N GLU A 81 5.77 -0.16 -5.72
CA GLU A 81 5.09 -1.26 -6.41
C GLU A 81 4.45 -0.81 -7.71
N ARG A 82 4.68 -1.59 -8.76
CA ARG A 82 4.16 -1.33 -10.11
C ARG A 82 3.05 -2.29 -10.52
N VAL A 83 2.81 -3.31 -9.70
CA VAL A 83 1.77 -4.32 -9.88
C VAL A 83 0.68 -4.06 -8.85
N TYR A 84 -0.55 -3.84 -9.30
CA TYR A 84 -1.63 -3.41 -8.42
C TYR A 84 -1.92 -4.43 -7.32
N GLU A 85 -1.95 -5.72 -7.65
CA GLU A 85 -2.24 -6.78 -6.69
C GLU A 85 -1.19 -6.82 -5.57
N ALA A 86 0.10 -6.70 -5.93
CA ALA A 86 1.20 -6.64 -4.97
C ALA A 86 1.11 -5.39 -4.08
N LEU A 87 0.77 -4.23 -4.67
CA LEU A 87 0.55 -2.99 -3.92
C LEU A 87 -0.56 -3.16 -2.87
N VAL A 88 -1.69 -3.74 -3.27
CA VAL A 88 -2.84 -3.96 -2.37
C VAL A 88 -2.48 -4.92 -1.24
N GLU A 89 -1.81 -6.03 -1.55
CA GLU A 89 -1.36 -6.99 -0.53
C GLU A 89 -0.44 -6.31 0.50
N LYS A 90 0.58 -5.57 0.04
CA LYS A 90 1.47 -4.83 0.94
C LYS A 90 0.74 -3.77 1.75
N THR A 91 -0.23 -3.09 1.14
CA THR A 91 -1.07 -2.11 1.84
C THR A 91 -1.88 -2.78 2.96
N LYS A 92 -2.47 -3.97 2.72
CA LYS A 92 -3.20 -4.74 3.73
C LYS A 92 -2.30 -5.09 4.92
N ILE A 93 -1.08 -5.53 4.65
CA ILE A 93 -0.08 -5.85 5.69
C ILE A 93 0.26 -4.59 6.51
N CYS A 94 0.49 -3.44 5.87
CA CYS A 94 0.70 -2.15 6.55
C CYS A 94 -0.51 -1.69 7.38
N GLY A 95 -1.73 -2.00 6.92
CA GLY A 95 -2.97 -1.68 7.64
C GLY A 95 -3.16 -2.46 8.94
N GLU A 96 -2.81 -3.74 8.94
CA GLU A 96 -2.91 -4.61 10.12
C GLU A 96 -1.96 -4.17 11.25
N VAL A 97 -0.82 -3.56 10.91
CA VAL A 97 0.15 -3.04 11.89
C VAL A 97 -0.43 -1.90 12.73
N ARG A 98 -1.40 -1.12 12.21
CA ARG A 98 -2.02 -0.03 12.96
C ARG A 98 -2.84 -0.52 14.17
N CYS A 99 -3.33 -1.76 14.14
CA CYS A 99 -3.96 -2.41 15.30
C CYS A 99 -2.96 -2.67 16.45
N TYR A 100 -1.67 -2.82 16.13
CA TYR A 100 -0.60 -3.14 17.07
C TYR A 100 0.13 -1.91 17.63
N VAL A 101 0.07 -0.77 16.92
CA VAL A 101 0.97 0.37 17.18
C VAL A 101 0.35 1.47 18.06
N ASP A 102 -0.96 1.44 18.35
CA ASP A 102 -1.58 2.43 19.25
C ASP A 102 -1.11 2.34 20.73
N GLY A 103 -0.21 1.38 21.03
CA GLY A 103 0.47 1.27 22.34
C GLY A 103 2.00 1.27 22.30
N SER A 104 2.65 1.49 21.15
CA SER A 104 4.10 1.22 21.02
C SER A 104 4.94 2.48 20.76
N THR A 105 5.79 2.83 21.74
CA THR A 105 6.85 3.84 21.61
C THR A 105 8.08 3.24 20.92
N HIS A 106 8.29 3.62 19.66
CA HIS A 106 9.52 3.58 18.85
C HIS A 106 10.09 2.23 18.27
N SER A 107 10.36 2.31 16.96
CA SER A 107 11.49 1.78 16.17
C SER A 107 11.66 0.30 15.82
N TYR A 108 10.72 -0.62 16.07
CA TYR A 108 10.90 -2.02 15.65
C TYR A 108 10.05 -2.40 14.43
N VAL A 109 10.67 -2.40 13.24
CA VAL A 109 10.10 -3.11 12.08
C VAL A 109 10.52 -4.58 12.21
N SER A 110 9.57 -5.47 12.52
CA SER A 110 9.84 -6.91 12.68
C SER A 110 10.45 -7.52 11.42
N ARG A 111 11.39 -8.45 11.57
CA ARG A 111 11.95 -9.23 10.45
C ARG A 111 10.86 -9.88 9.58
N VAL A 112 9.80 -10.38 10.21
CA VAL A 112 8.64 -10.97 9.51
C VAL A 112 7.96 -9.92 8.62
N MET A 113 7.94 -8.66 9.04
CA MET A 113 7.39 -7.56 8.25
C MET A 113 8.31 -7.21 7.08
N VAL A 114 9.62 -7.19 7.31
CA VAL A 114 10.59 -6.93 6.25
C VAL A 114 10.54 -8.00 5.16
N GLU A 115 10.50 -9.27 5.57
CA GLU A 115 10.36 -10.42 4.67
C GLU A 115 9.04 -10.34 3.86
N LYS A 116 7.92 -10.05 4.51
CA LYS A 116 6.61 -9.90 3.86
C LYS A 116 6.52 -8.70 2.90
N LEU A 117 7.20 -7.60 3.21
CA LEU A 117 7.24 -6.42 2.35
C LEU A 117 8.28 -6.54 1.22
N GLY A 118 9.14 -7.56 1.25
CA GLY A 118 10.21 -7.76 0.26
C GLY A 118 11.29 -6.69 0.32
N ILE A 119 11.49 -6.05 1.47
CA ILE A 119 12.53 -5.03 1.67
C ILE A 119 13.86 -5.76 1.92
N ARG A 120 14.92 -5.34 1.22
CA ARG A 120 16.26 -5.91 1.41
C ARG A 120 16.88 -5.30 2.67
N VAL A 121 17.14 -6.11 3.70
CA VAL A 121 17.93 -5.66 4.87
C VAL A 121 19.39 -5.83 4.54
N ASP A 122 20.13 -4.72 4.45
CA ASP A 122 21.58 -4.80 4.51
C ASP A 122 21.97 -5.02 5.98
N GLU A 123 22.59 -6.17 6.26
CA GLU A 123 23.17 -6.46 7.57
C GLU A 123 24.29 -5.46 7.85
N THR A 124 24.05 -4.47 8.70
CA THR A 124 25.07 -3.51 9.10
C THR A 124 25.73 -3.99 10.40
N VAL A 125 26.96 -4.50 10.29
CA VAL A 125 27.81 -4.74 11.46
C VAL A 125 28.27 -3.37 11.97
N SER A 126 27.77 -2.95 13.13
CA SER A 126 28.22 -1.72 13.79
C SER A 126 29.03 -2.07 15.02
N ASP A 127 30.31 -1.72 15.01
CA ASP A 127 31.18 -1.83 16.18
C ASP A 127 30.82 -0.72 17.18
N VAL A 128 30.43 -1.12 18.39
CA VAL A 128 30.15 -0.19 19.49
C VAL A 128 31.26 -0.30 20.53
N THR A 129 32.07 0.74 20.62
CA THR A 129 33.08 0.90 21.66
C THR A 129 32.48 1.64 22.85
N ILE A 130 32.32 0.93 23.98
CA ILE A 130 31.89 1.54 25.25
C ILE A 130 33.14 2.00 25.98
N ILE A 131 33.28 3.32 26.17
CA ILE A 131 34.37 3.90 26.96
C ILE A 131 33.94 3.92 28.43
N SER A 132 34.56 3.07 29.25
CA SER A 132 34.35 3.05 30.71
C SER A 132 35.28 4.06 31.40
N PRO A 133 34.81 4.79 32.43
CA PRO A 133 35.65 5.70 33.22
C PRO A 133 36.79 5.01 33.99
N PHE A 134 36.90 3.67 33.93
CA PHE A 134 37.98 2.87 34.55
C PHE A 134 39.05 2.39 33.55
N GLU A 135 39.23 3.06 32.40
CA GLU A 135 40.24 2.74 31.37
C GLU A 135 40.24 1.29 30.86
N LYS A 136 39.08 0.64 30.83
CA LYS A 136 38.91 -0.69 30.23
C LYS A 136 38.07 -0.58 28.96
N PHE A 137 38.61 -1.09 27.86
CA PHE A 137 37.92 -1.17 26.58
C PHE A 137 37.32 -2.56 26.40
N VAL A 138 36.03 -2.62 26.11
CA VAL A 138 35.35 -3.85 25.73
C VAL A 138 34.84 -3.66 24.30
N HIS A 139 35.33 -4.50 23.38
CA HIS A 139 34.83 -4.56 22.02
C HIS A 139 33.60 -5.46 21.99
N VAL A 140 32.46 -4.93 21.56
CA VAL A 140 31.23 -5.72 21.45
C VAL A 140 30.79 -5.76 19.99
N ASN A 141 30.94 -6.93 19.37
CA ASN A 141 30.37 -7.19 18.05
C ASN A 141 28.86 -7.33 18.22
N LYS A 142 28.11 -6.30 17.81
CA LYS A 142 26.64 -6.33 17.89
C LYS A 142 26.08 -6.61 16.51
N ILE A 143 25.65 -7.86 16.31
CA ILE A 143 24.91 -8.27 15.12
C ILE A 143 23.44 -7.94 15.38
N TYR A 144 22.92 -6.94 14.69
CA TYR A 144 21.47 -6.68 14.67
C TYR A 144 20.84 -7.68 13.70
N LYS A 145 20.07 -8.62 14.26
CA LYS A 145 19.37 -9.70 13.55
C LYS A 145 17.87 -9.40 13.47
#